data_AF-A0A1S4BJE4-F1
#
_entry.id   AF-A0A1S4BJE4-F1
#
_cell.length_a   1.000
_cell.length_b   1.000
_cell.length_c   1.000
_cell.angle_alpha   90.00
_cell.angle_beta   90.00
_cell.angle_gamma   90.00
#
_symmetry.space_group_name_H-M   'P 1'
#
loop_
_entity.id
_entity.type
_entity.pdbx_description
1 polymer ?
#
loop_
_entity_poly.entity_id
_entity_poly.type
_entity_poly.pdbx_seq_one_letter_code
_entity_poly.pdbx_strand_id
1 'polypeptide(L)'
;MLGAVQLGLFAAGVVLFVPMGMAGWHLSRNKMLFFSCALFITLAVGVHLVPYFPSVTSFLSSNKPSSVVPLEFTVKKDSCLSLLHQVSFDFQELSINVTNSVENKGSGRKFGSWKWVESEIVNECDFQELSKADASDLLNGSWVVVAGDSQARLMVISLLELILGRNEMEVIRGDLFKRHSDYNIFVDEIGLKLDFMWSPYVSNLTDLMLGFKEKRGYPDVFVMGAGLWDMLHVNN
;
A
#
# COMPACT_ATOMS: atom_id res chain seq x y z
N MET A 1 -34.72 -17.19 15.09
CA MET A 1 -34.36 -15.74 15.18
C MET A 1 -34.68 -14.94 13.93
N LEU A 2 -34.72 -15.52 12.71
CA LEU A 2 -35.07 -14.79 11.47
C LEU A 2 -36.47 -14.13 11.45
N GLY A 3 -37.49 -14.79 12.01
CA GLY A 3 -38.87 -14.26 11.98
C GLY A 3 -39.06 -12.97 12.80
N ALA A 4 -38.34 -12.81 13.91
CA ALA A 4 -38.42 -11.61 14.74
C ALA A 4 -37.74 -10.40 14.07
N VAL A 5 -36.66 -10.64 13.32
CA VAL A 5 -35.95 -9.59 12.56
C VAL A 5 -36.81 -9.10 11.39
N GLN A 6 -37.49 -10.00 10.67
CA GLN A 6 -38.39 -9.62 9.57
C GLN A 6 -39.63 -8.86 10.07
N LEU A 7 -40.23 -9.29 11.19
CA LEU A 7 -41.33 -8.55 11.84
C LEU A 7 -40.88 -7.17 12.34
N GLY A 8 -39.67 -7.08 12.90
CA GLY A 8 -39.08 -5.80 13.34
C GLY A 8 -38.82 -4.83 12.19
N LEU A 9 -38.28 -5.32 11.07
CA LEU A 9 -38.07 -4.54 9.85
C LEU A 9 -39.38 -4.04 9.24
N PHE A 10 -40.41 -4.90 9.23
CA PHE A 10 -41.72 -4.52 8.72
C PHE A 10 -42.39 -3.46 9.61
N ALA A 11 -42.34 -3.64 10.93
CA ALA A 11 -42.87 -2.68 11.89
C ALA A 11 -42.13 -1.33 11.81
N ALA A 12 -40.80 -1.35 11.69
CA ALA A 12 -39.99 -0.15 11.50
C ALA A 12 -40.34 0.57 10.17
N GLY A 13 -40.57 -0.18 9.10
CA GLY A 13 -41.01 0.37 7.82
C GLY A 13 -42.39 1.05 7.93
N VAL A 14 -43.35 0.42 8.59
CA VAL A 14 -44.69 1.02 8.77
C VAL A 14 -44.61 2.30 9.61
N VAL A 15 -43.84 2.30 10.70
CA VAL A 15 -43.67 3.48 11.58
C VAL A 15 -42.95 4.63 10.88
N LEU A 16 -42.05 4.35 9.94
CA LEU A 16 -41.29 5.39 9.24
C LEU A 16 -42.04 5.92 8.00
N PHE A 17 -42.59 5.03 7.17
CA PHE A 17 -43.17 5.42 5.88
C PHE A 17 -44.62 5.93 5.97
N VAL A 18 -45.42 5.46 6.94
CA VAL A 18 -46.82 5.93 7.07
C VAL A 18 -46.89 7.40 7.50
N PRO A 19 -46.17 7.86 8.54
CA PRO A 19 -46.13 9.28 8.91
C PRO A 19 -45.51 10.15 7.83
N MET A 20 -44.51 9.63 7.10
CA MET A 20 -43.86 10.34 6.00
C MET A 20 -44.81 10.52 4.79
N GLY A 21 -45.64 9.52 4.49
CA GLY A 21 -46.71 9.63 3.49
C GLY A 21 -47.82 10.61 3.90
N MET A 22 -48.25 10.57 5.16
CA MET A 22 -49.25 11.51 5.71
C MET A 22 -48.72 12.95 5.76
N ALA A 23 -47.45 13.15 6.15
CA ALA A 23 -46.78 14.45 6.10
C ALA A 23 -46.61 14.94 4.66
N GLY A 24 -46.30 14.04 3.72
CA GLY A 24 -46.23 14.35 2.30
C GLY A 24 -47.57 14.81 1.71
N TRP A 25 -48.68 14.19 2.12
CA TRP A 25 -50.02 14.60 1.75
C TRP A 25 -50.37 16.00 2.26
N HIS A 26 -49.97 16.34 3.49
CA HIS A 26 -50.18 17.67 4.06
C HIS A 26 -49.25 18.74 3.45
N LEU A 27 -48.02 18.39 3.10
CA LEU A 27 -47.02 19.28 2.50
C LEU A 27 -47.19 19.46 0.98
N SER A 28 -47.97 18.59 0.32
CA SER A 28 -48.32 18.67 -1.12
C SER A 28 -48.96 20.00 -1.53
N ARG A 29 -49.49 20.77 -0.58
CA ARG A 29 -50.10 22.07 -0.81
C ARG A 29 -49.06 23.17 -1.09
N ASN A 30 -47.80 22.96 -0.71
CA ASN A 30 -46.69 23.85 -1.03
C ASN A 30 -45.53 23.05 -1.65
N LYS A 31 -45.56 22.94 -2.98
CA LYS A 31 -44.68 22.05 -3.77
C LYS A 31 -43.19 22.22 -3.43
N MET A 32 -42.73 23.43 -3.16
CA MET A 32 -41.31 23.73 -2.90
C MET A 32 -40.82 23.13 -1.56
N LEU A 33 -41.66 23.18 -0.51
CA LEU A 33 -41.35 22.61 0.81
C LEU A 33 -41.35 21.08 0.80
N PHE A 34 -42.26 20.47 0.03
CA PHE A 34 -42.30 19.03 -0.14
C PHE A 34 -41.02 18.51 -0.83
N PHE A 35 -40.60 19.14 -1.92
CA PHE A 35 -39.37 18.77 -2.62
C PHE A 35 -38.12 18.99 -1.76
N SER A 36 -38.04 20.09 -1.02
CA SER A 36 -36.90 20.36 -0.13
C SER A 36 -36.79 19.33 1.00
N CYS A 37 -37.91 18.93 1.60
CA CYS A 37 -37.93 17.95 2.68
C CYS A 37 -37.59 16.55 2.18
N ALA A 38 -38.17 16.14 1.04
CA ALA A 38 -37.86 14.87 0.42
C ALA A 38 -36.37 14.77 0.05
N LEU A 39 -35.81 15.82 -0.55
CA LEU A 39 -34.40 15.88 -0.93
C LEU A 39 -33.48 15.77 0.29
N PHE A 40 -33.79 16.51 1.36
CA PHE A 40 -33.01 16.48 2.61
C PHE A 40 -32.99 15.08 3.24
N ILE A 41 -34.14 14.40 3.30
CA ILE A 41 -34.23 13.04 3.84
C ILE A 41 -33.45 12.06 2.96
N THR A 42 -33.58 12.14 1.62
CA THR A 42 -32.80 11.27 0.72
C THR A 42 -31.29 11.53 0.81
N LEU A 43 -30.86 12.78 1.00
CA LEU A 43 -29.45 13.12 1.13
C LEU A 43 -28.89 12.60 2.47
N ALA A 44 -29.63 12.79 3.56
CA ALA A 44 -29.24 12.29 4.88
C ALA A 44 -29.13 10.76 4.90
N VAL A 45 -30.13 10.07 4.35
CA VAL A 45 -30.10 8.60 4.22
C VAL A 45 -28.96 8.16 3.30
N GLY A 46 -28.71 8.88 2.20
CA GLY A 46 -27.59 8.64 1.31
C GLY A 46 -26.24 8.70 2.02
N VAL A 47 -25.95 9.78 2.75
CA VAL A 47 -24.67 9.95 3.48
C VAL A 47 -24.47 8.86 4.53
N HIS A 48 -25.53 8.40 5.20
CA HIS A 48 -25.44 7.35 6.21
C HIS A 48 -25.40 5.93 5.63
N LEU A 49 -25.87 5.72 4.41
CA LEU A 49 -25.79 4.41 3.74
C LEU A 49 -24.56 4.26 2.82
N VAL A 50 -23.95 5.36 2.37
CA VAL A 50 -22.72 5.37 1.55
C VAL A 50 -21.58 4.50 2.13
N PRO A 51 -21.33 4.44 3.46
CA PRO A 51 -20.31 3.56 4.02
C PRO A 51 -20.61 2.06 3.88
N TYR A 52 -21.87 1.70 3.61
CA TYR A 52 -22.35 0.32 3.56
C TYR A 52 -22.58 -0.19 2.12
N PHE A 53 -22.48 0.68 1.11
CA PHE A 53 -22.54 0.30 -0.29
C PHE A 53 -21.14 0.15 -0.89
N PRO A 54 -20.79 -1.00 -1.49
CA PRO A 54 -19.63 -1.06 -2.38
C PRO A 54 -19.85 -0.08 -3.55
N SER A 55 -18.77 0.54 -4.02
CA SER A 55 -18.79 1.63 -5.00
C SER A 55 -19.78 1.39 -6.16
N VAL A 56 -20.51 2.46 -6.52
CA VAL A 56 -21.46 2.52 -7.66
C VAL A 56 -20.89 2.08 -9.01
N THR A 57 -19.58 1.91 -9.11
CA THR A 57 -18.90 1.27 -10.25
C THR A 57 -19.35 -0.18 -10.48
N SER A 58 -19.80 -0.90 -9.45
CA SER A 58 -20.25 -2.30 -9.57
C SER A 58 -21.64 -2.47 -10.20
N PHE A 59 -22.51 -1.45 -10.13
CA PHE A 59 -23.88 -1.52 -10.67
C PHE A 59 -23.98 -1.08 -12.14
N LEU A 60 -23.05 -0.24 -12.61
CA LEU A 60 -22.99 0.20 -14.01
C LEU A 60 -22.43 -0.88 -14.96
N SER A 61 -21.81 -1.93 -14.44
CA SER A 61 -21.22 -3.03 -15.22
C SER A 61 -22.24 -4.02 -15.80
N SER A 62 -23.51 -3.96 -15.39
CA SER A 62 -24.51 -4.97 -15.77
C SER A 62 -25.29 -4.64 -17.05
N ASN A 63 -25.24 -3.40 -17.54
CA ASN A 63 -26.00 -2.99 -18.73
C ASN A 63 -25.18 -2.11 -19.67
N LYS A 64 -24.48 -2.71 -20.66
CA LYS A 64 -24.68 -2.42 -22.10
C LYS A 64 -23.63 -3.06 -23.03
N PRO A 65 -24.00 -3.25 -24.32
CA PRO A 65 -23.19 -3.93 -25.32
C PRO A 65 -22.05 -3.05 -25.83
N SER A 66 -20.98 -3.74 -26.25
CA SER A 66 -19.99 -3.39 -27.28
C SER A 66 -19.51 -1.93 -27.41
N SER A 67 -18.18 -1.79 -27.39
CA SER A 67 -17.40 -0.67 -27.96
C SER A 67 -17.30 0.61 -27.12
N VAL A 68 -16.65 0.50 -25.96
CA VAL A 68 -15.63 1.48 -25.53
C VAL A 68 -14.59 0.65 -24.79
N VAL A 69 -13.33 0.61 -25.23
CA VAL A 69 -12.25 -0.05 -24.49
C VAL A 69 -12.06 0.70 -23.18
N PRO A 70 -12.46 0.17 -22.02
CA PRO A 70 -11.97 0.68 -20.77
C PRO A 70 -10.56 0.10 -20.64
N LEU A 71 -9.60 0.90 -20.19
CA LEU A 71 -8.37 0.37 -19.63
C LEU A 71 -8.78 -0.33 -18.32
N GLU A 72 -9.40 -1.51 -18.43
CA GLU A 72 -9.56 -2.41 -17.30
C GLU A 72 -8.15 -2.79 -16.89
N PHE A 73 -7.70 -2.24 -15.77
CA PHE A 73 -6.69 -2.90 -14.97
C PHE A 73 -7.38 -4.13 -14.38
N THR A 74 -7.63 -5.13 -15.25
CA THR A 74 -8.00 -6.47 -14.84
C THR A 74 -6.77 -6.97 -14.08
N VAL A 75 -6.74 -6.74 -12.77
CA VAL A 75 -5.85 -7.48 -11.88
C VAL A 75 -6.24 -8.92 -12.11
N LYS A 76 -5.46 -9.61 -12.97
CA LYS A 76 -5.57 -11.04 -13.17
C LYS A 76 -5.71 -11.67 -11.80
N LYS A 77 -6.73 -12.50 -11.61
CA LYS A 77 -6.82 -13.40 -10.45
C LYS A 77 -5.59 -14.30 -10.32
N ASP A 78 -4.74 -14.35 -11.35
CA ASP A 78 -3.45 -15.03 -11.41
C ASP A 78 -2.25 -14.15 -10.98
N SER A 79 -2.48 -12.95 -10.41
CA SER A 79 -1.38 -12.07 -9.99
C SER A 79 -0.92 -12.38 -8.57
N CYS A 80 0.25 -13.00 -8.46
CA CYS A 80 0.95 -13.24 -7.21
C CYS A 80 1.34 -11.95 -6.46
N LEU A 81 1.31 -10.77 -7.09
CA LEU A 81 1.80 -9.53 -6.48
C LEU A 81 1.14 -9.21 -5.13
N SER A 82 -0.16 -9.48 -4.98
CA SER A 82 -0.89 -9.25 -3.73
C SER A 82 -0.45 -10.16 -2.58
N LEU A 83 0.22 -11.27 -2.90
CA LEU A 83 0.71 -12.28 -1.97
C LEU A 83 2.17 -12.05 -1.57
N LEU A 84 2.90 -11.16 -2.27
CA LEU A 84 4.32 -10.90 -2.03
C LEU A 84 4.62 -10.51 -0.57
N HIS A 85 3.70 -9.77 0.06
CA HIS A 85 3.83 -9.30 1.43
C HIS A 85 3.31 -10.30 2.48
N GLN A 86 2.86 -11.49 2.08
CA GLN A 86 2.48 -12.55 3.01
C GLN A 86 3.74 -13.25 3.53
N VAL A 87 4.48 -12.54 4.39
CA VAL A 87 5.69 -13.01 5.04
C VAL A 87 5.47 -13.11 6.55
N SER A 88 6.05 -14.16 7.16
CA SER A 88 6.05 -14.37 8.60
C SER A 88 7.48 -14.56 9.09
N PHE A 89 7.77 -14.03 10.28
CA PHE A 89 9.05 -14.26 10.93
C PHE A 89 9.04 -15.64 11.59
N ASP A 90 9.96 -16.49 11.18
CA ASP A 90 10.13 -17.83 11.71
C ASP A 90 10.98 -17.77 12.99
N PHE A 91 10.31 -17.87 14.14
CA PHE A 91 10.95 -17.90 15.47
C PHE A 91 11.52 -19.27 15.85
N GLN A 92 11.36 -20.30 15.01
CA GLN A 92 11.53 -21.70 15.41
C GLN A 92 13.00 -22.11 15.69
N GLU A 93 13.98 -21.26 15.34
CA GLU A 93 15.40 -21.47 15.67
C GLU A 93 15.85 -20.93 17.05
N LEU A 94 14.96 -20.28 17.83
CA LEU A 94 15.29 -19.83 19.19
C LEU A 94 15.12 -20.90 20.28
N SER A 95 14.45 -22.02 19.99
CA SER A 95 14.05 -23.03 20.99
C SER A 95 14.78 -24.37 20.91
N ILE A 96 15.67 -24.58 19.95
CA ILE A 96 16.44 -25.83 19.82
C ILE A 96 17.83 -25.62 20.45
N ASN A 97 18.00 -26.15 21.67
CA ASN A 97 19.23 -26.31 22.48
C ASN A 97 19.32 -25.48 23.78
N VAL A 98 18.31 -25.58 24.66
CA VAL A 98 18.51 -25.36 26.11
C VAL A 98 18.64 -26.69 26.88
N THR A 99 18.48 -27.84 26.23
CA THR A 99 18.70 -29.14 26.86
C THR A 99 19.68 -29.98 26.06
N ASN A 100 20.87 -30.16 26.64
CA ASN A 100 21.90 -31.15 26.32
C ASN A 100 22.91 -30.79 25.22
N SER A 101 23.98 -30.08 25.59
CA SER A 101 25.35 -30.58 25.47
C SER A 101 26.35 -29.51 25.90
N VAL A 102 27.00 -29.74 27.04
CA VAL A 102 28.32 -29.21 27.33
C VAL A 102 29.25 -29.86 26.32
N GLU A 103 29.58 -29.20 25.22
CA GLU A 103 30.84 -29.40 24.49
C GLU A 103 31.05 -28.36 23.38
N ASN A 104 32.31 -27.93 23.28
CA ASN A 104 32.80 -26.83 22.48
C ASN A 104 32.59 -27.03 20.96
N LYS A 105 31.96 -26.05 20.31
CA LYS A 105 32.39 -25.41 19.05
C LYS A 105 31.43 -24.26 18.76
N GLY A 106 31.95 -23.14 18.25
CA GLY A 106 31.23 -21.89 18.01
C GLY A 106 30.04 -22.03 17.07
N SER A 107 28.92 -22.54 17.59
CA SER A 107 27.65 -22.60 16.91
C SER A 107 27.04 -21.21 16.97
N GLY A 108 27.27 -20.42 15.92
CA GLY A 108 26.57 -19.16 15.70
C GLY A 108 25.07 -19.39 15.88
N ARG A 109 24.51 -18.70 16.87
CA ARG A 109 23.08 -18.71 17.16
C ARG A 109 22.38 -18.27 15.87
N LYS A 110 21.68 -19.18 15.18
CA LYS A 110 20.89 -18.79 14.03
C LYS A 110 19.72 -17.95 14.55
N PHE A 111 19.71 -16.68 14.16
CA PHE A 111 18.61 -15.78 14.43
C PHE A 111 17.50 -16.09 13.43
N GLY A 112 16.24 -16.02 13.87
CA GLY A 112 15.09 -16.30 13.02
C GLY A 112 15.12 -15.56 11.68
N SER A 113 14.48 -16.14 10.67
CA SER A 113 14.47 -15.62 9.30
C SER A 113 13.05 -15.24 8.89
N TRP A 114 12.94 -14.23 8.04
CA TRP A 114 11.67 -13.94 7.35
C TRP A 114 11.48 -14.96 6.23
N LYS A 115 10.29 -15.56 6.16
CA LYS A 115 9.90 -16.46 5.08
C LYS A 115 8.49 -16.13 4.63
N TRP A 116 8.16 -16.44 3.38
CA TRP A 116 6.77 -16.43 2.93
C TRP A 116 5.94 -17.42 3.73
N VAL A 117 4.68 -17.07 3.97
CA VAL A 117 3.74 -17.92 4.71
C VAL A 117 3.49 -19.19 3.88
N GLU A 118 3.67 -20.35 4.51
CA GLU A 118 3.39 -21.65 3.92
C GLU A 118 1.89 -21.81 3.67
N SER A 119 1.45 -21.50 2.44
CA SER A 119 0.08 -21.73 1.97
C SER A 119 0.13 -22.18 0.51
N GLU A 120 -0.84 -23.01 0.09
CA GLU A 120 -0.89 -23.53 -1.28
C GLU A 120 -0.81 -22.40 -2.32
N ILE A 121 -1.54 -21.30 -2.08
CA ILE A 121 -1.63 -20.16 -2.99
C ILE A 121 -0.31 -19.37 -3.06
N VAL A 122 0.42 -19.22 -1.94
CA VAL A 122 1.71 -18.53 -1.91
C VAL A 122 2.82 -19.41 -2.50
N ASN A 123 2.76 -20.72 -2.28
CA ASN A 123 3.74 -21.67 -2.80
C ASN A 123 3.64 -21.80 -4.34
N GLU A 124 2.44 -21.68 -4.92
CA GLU A 124 2.24 -21.63 -6.38
C GLU A 124 2.92 -20.43 -7.05
N CYS A 125 3.19 -19.36 -6.29
CA CYS A 125 3.82 -18.15 -6.79
C CYS A 125 5.35 -18.23 -6.92
N ASP A 126 5.97 -19.26 -6.33
CA ASP A 126 7.42 -19.51 -6.39
C ASP A 126 8.26 -18.24 -6.15
N PHE A 127 7.93 -17.50 -5.08
CA PHE A 127 8.69 -16.30 -4.73
C PHE A 127 10.13 -16.66 -4.37
N GLN A 128 11.06 -15.88 -4.91
CA GLN A 128 12.48 -16.04 -4.65
C GLN A 128 13.02 -14.78 -3.97
N GLU A 129 13.85 -14.97 -2.96
CA GLU A 129 14.62 -13.88 -2.38
C GLU A 129 15.66 -13.42 -3.38
N LEU A 130 15.75 -12.10 -3.57
CA LEU A 130 16.66 -11.52 -4.55
C LEU A 130 18.11 -11.68 -4.09
N SER A 131 18.94 -12.36 -4.88
CA SER A 131 20.37 -12.45 -4.58
C SER A 131 21.11 -11.19 -5.03
N LYS A 132 22.36 -11.01 -4.57
CA LYS A 132 23.24 -9.93 -5.05
C LYS A 132 23.42 -9.98 -6.57
N ALA A 133 23.58 -11.18 -7.14
CA ALA A 133 23.77 -11.35 -8.57
C ALA A 133 22.51 -10.94 -9.35
N ASP A 134 21.33 -11.42 -8.93
CA ASP A 134 20.06 -11.07 -9.56
C ASP A 134 19.80 -9.56 -9.47
N ALA A 135 20.04 -8.94 -8.31
CA ALA A 135 19.89 -7.50 -8.12
C ALA A 135 20.84 -6.70 -9.02
N SER A 136 22.09 -7.17 -9.15
CA SER A 136 23.11 -6.54 -9.97
C SER A 136 22.75 -6.60 -11.46
N ASP A 137 22.25 -7.75 -11.91
CA ASP A 137 21.81 -7.95 -13.30
C ASP A 137 20.56 -7.11 -13.63
N LEU A 138 19.58 -7.04 -12.72
CA LEU A 138 18.36 -6.25 -12.89
C LEU A 138 18.62 -4.74 -12.94
N LEU A 139 19.64 -4.27 -12.23
CA LEU A 139 19.93 -2.84 -12.08
C LEU A 139 21.12 -2.36 -12.90
N ASN A 140 21.68 -3.24 -13.74
CA ASN A 140 22.85 -2.94 -14.55
C ASN A 140 22.59 -1.74 -15.49
N GLY A 141 23.42 -0.70 -15.36
CA GLY A 141 23.35 0.53 -16.14
C GLY A 141 22.12 1.40 -15.85
N SER A 142 21.38 1.11 -14.78
CA SER A 142 20.15 1.83 -14.45
C SER A 142 20.40 3.09 -13.62
N TRP A 143 19.52 4.06 -13.78
CA TRP A 143 19.36 5.19 -12.88
C TRP A 143 18.15 4.96 -11.97
N VAL A 144 18.41 4.75 -10.69
CA VAL A 144 17.41 4.55 -9.64
C VAL A 144 17.30 5.80 -8.79
N VAL A 145 16.08 6.30 -8.63
CA VAL A 145 15.78 7.40 -7.70
C VAL A 145 14.84 6.90 -6.62
N VAL A 146 15.20 7.12 -5.36
CA VAL A 146 14.35 6.86 -4.20
C VAL A 146 14.07 8.19 -3.50
N ALA A 147 12.81 8.61 -3.46
CA ALA A 147 12.41 9.87 -2.85
C ALA A 147 11.45 9.64 -1.68
N GLY A 148 11.73 10.28 -0.54
CA GLY A 148 10.87 10.13 0.62
C GLY A 148 11.43 10.58 1.95
N ASP A 149 10.78 10.13 3.02
CA ASP A 149 11.23 10.30 4.40
C ASP A 149 12.24 9.22 4.84
N SER A 150 12.43 9.06 6.16
CA SER A 150 13.37 8.08 6.69
C SER A 150 12.97 6.62 6.42
N GLN A 151 11.70 6.31 6.14
CA GLN A 151 11.28 4.97 5.73
C GLN A 151 11.75 4.63 4.31
N ALA A 152 11.62 5.58 3.37
CA ALA A 152 12.15 5.41 2.02
C ALA A 152 13.68 5.24 2.02
N ARG A 153 14.37 5.89 2.96
CA ARG A 153 15.82 5.71 3.13
C ARG A 153 16.20 4.29 3.57
N LEU A 154 15.39 3.62 4.38
CA LEU A 154 15.66 2.23 4.76
C LEU A 154 15.67 1.30 3.56
N MET A 155 14.83 1.56 2.56
CA MET A 155 14.85 0.82 1.30
C MET A 155 16.18 0.97 0.56
N VAL A 156 16.74 2.19 0.52
CA VAL A 156 18.07 2.45 -0.06
C VAL A 156 19.16 1.68 0.69
N ILE A 157 19.10 1.67 2.03
CA ILE A 157 20.05 0.94 2.86
C ILE A 157 20.00 -0.55 2.53
N SER A 158 18.81 -1.16 2.50
CA SER A 158 18.65 -2.57 2.18
C SER A 158 19.12 -2.91 0.76
N LEU A 159 18.87 -2.04 -0.21
CA LEU A 159 19.31 -2.23 -1.59
C LEU A 159 20.84 -2.16 -1.72
N LEU A 160 21.47 -1.16 -1.11
CA LEU A 160 22.92 -1.02 -1.16
C LEU A 160 23.63 -2.13 -0.36
N GLU A 161 23.05 -2.59 0.75
CA GLU A 161 23.58 -3.74 1.48
C GLU A 161 23.54 -5.03 0.64
N LEU A 162 22.49 -5.21 -0.17
CA LEU A 162 22.38 -6.34 -1.11
C LEU A 162 23.41 -6.25 -2.25
N ILE A 163 23.64 -5.06 -2.81
CA ILE A 163 24.50 -4.87 -4.00
C ILE A 163 25.98 -4.77 -3.63
N LEU A 164 26.34 -3.94 -2.66
CA LEU A 164 27.74 -3.67 -2.30
C LEU A 164 28.28 -4.77 -1.37
N GLY A 165 27.43 -5.26 -0.46
CA GLY A 165 27.83 -6.16 0.60
C GLY A 165 28.47 -5.42 1.79
N ARG A 166 28.81 -6.18 2.84
CA ARG A 166 29.10 -5.61 4.18
C ARG A 166 30.29 -4.64 4.21
N ASN A 167 31.37 -4.93 3.50
CA ASN A 167 32.62 -4.15 3.62
C ASN A 167 32.47 -2.75 3.03
N GLU A 168 31.94 -2.66 1.81
CA GLU A 168 31.68 -1.38 1.13
C GLU A 168 30.57 -0.59 1.83
N MET A 169 29.56 -1.29 2.36
CA MET A 169 28.48 -0.66 3.11
C MET A 169 28.97 0.11 4.34
N GLU A 170 29.96 -0.41 5.08
CA GLU A 170 30.52 0.26 6.26
C GLU A 170 31.23 1.58 5.91
N VAL A 171 31.79 1.70 4.71
CA VAL A 171 32.45 2.93 4.24
C VAL A 171 31.43 4.04 4.00
N ILE A 172 30.30 3.70 3.36
CA ILE A 172 29.29 4.68 2.96
C ILE A 172 28.24 4.98 4.05
N ARG A 173 28.23 4.18 5.12
CA ARG A 173 27.23 4.25 6.19
C ARG A 173 27.13 5.65 6.80
N GLY A 174 28.25 6.29 7.09
CA GLY A 174 28.25 7.61 7.72
C GLY A 174 27.47 8.65 6.91
N ASP A 175 27.71 8.70 5.60
CA ASP A 175 27.10 9.66 4.69
C ASP A 175 25.64 9.32 4.42
N LEU A 176 25.30 8.04 4.24
CA LEU A 176 23.94 7.58 3.99
C LEU A 176 23.00 7.87 5.19
N PHE A 177 23.53 7.79 6.42
CA PHE A 177 22.76 8.04 7.64
C PHE A 177 22.68 9.52 8.03
N LYS A 178 23.26 10.43 7.25
CA LYS A 178 23.18 11.87 7.51
C LYS A 178 21.71 12.32 7.53
N ARG A 179 21.32 13.00 8.61
CA ARG A 179 19.91 13.33 8.87
C ARG A 179 19.37 14.30 7.83
N HIS A 180 18.18 13.99 7.32
CA HIS A 180 17.37 14.87 6.47
C HIS A 180 18.11 15.45 5.26
N SER A 181 19.01 14.66 4.68
CA SER A 181 19.80 15.04 3.52
C SER A 181 19.58 14.07 2.37
N ASP A 182 19.79 14.59 1.16
CA ASP A 182 19.97 13.79 -0.03
C ASP A 182 21.25 12.94 0.08
N TYR A 183 21.30 11.87 -0.69
CA TYR A 183 22.46 11.01 -0.83
C TYR A 183 22.56 10.52 -2.27
N ASN A 184 23.77 10.43 -2.82
CA ASN A 184 23.99 9.88 -4.15
C ASN A 184 25.18 8.92 -4.13
N ILE A 185 25.10 7.91 -4.97
CA ILE A 185 26.19 6.96 -5.18
C ILE A 185 26.15 6.46 -6.61
N PHE A 186 27.33 6.23 -7.18
CA PHE A 186 27.51 5.50 -8.41
C PHE A 186 28.26 4.21 -8.10
N VAL A 187 27.69 3.06 -8.46
CA VAL A 187 28.29 1.75 -8.26
C VAL A 187 28.93 1.35 -9.58
N ASP A 188 30.24 1.57 -9.68
CA ASP A 188 31.01 1.42 -10.92
C ASP A 188 30.92 0.01 -11.52
N GLU A 189 30.87 -1.02 -10.66
CA GLU A 189 30.87 -2.43 -11.08
C GLU A 189 29.70 -2.80 -11.97
N ILE A 190 28.53 -2.18 -11.74
CA ILE A 190 27.28 -2.45 -12.46
C ILE A 190 26.75 -1.21 -13.18
N GLY A 191 27.46 -0.09 -13.15
CA GLY A 191 27.00 1.17 -13.74
C GLY A 191 25.70 1.73 -13.14
N LEU A 192 25.37 1.36 -11.89
CA LEU A 192 24.16 1.81 -11.21
C LEU A 192 24.37 3.22 -10.67
N LYS A 193 23.50 4.14 -11.05
CA LYS A 193 23.37 5.44 -10.39
C LYS A 193 22.19 5.40 -9.43
N LEU A 194 22.44 5.57 -8.13
CA LEU A 194 21.39 5.66 -7.11
C LEU A 194 21.37 7.05 -6.49
N ASP A 195 20.21 7.72 -6.59
CA ASP A 195 19.95 9.00 -5.95
C ASP A 195 18.84 8.84 -4.90
N PHE A 196 19.16 9.07 -3.62
CA PHE A 196 18.19 9.28 -2.56
C PHE A 196 17.87 10.78 -2.42
N MET A 197 16.60 11.14 -2.57
CA MET A 197 16.12 12.51 -2.43
C MET A 197 15.25 12.64 -1.17
N TRP A 198 15.69 13.45 -0.21
CA TRP A 198 14.93 13.72 0.99
C TRP A 198 13.66 14.51 0.64
N SER A 199 12.52 13.85 0.70
CA SER A 199 11.21 14.38 0.27
C SER A 199 10.13 13.92 1.25
N PRO A 200 10.11 14.48 2.48
CA PRO A 200 9.29 13.95 3.56
C PRO A 200 7.78 14.17 3.39
N TYR A 201 7.38 15.10 2.51
CA TYR A 201 5.99 15.42 2.24
C TYR A 201 5.58 15.07 0.80
N VAL A 202 4.29 14.78 0.60
CA VAL A 202 3.71 14.47 -0.72
C VAL A 202 3.90 15.63 -1.72
N SER A 203 3.90 16.88 -1.24
CA SER A 203 4.21 18.05 -2.07
C SER A 203 5.63 17.99 -2.64
N ASN A 204 6.63 17.60 -1.84
CA ASN A 204 8.01 17.46 -2.32
C ASN A 204 8.12 16.42 -3.44
N LEU A 205 7.42 15.29 -3.29
CA LEU A 205 7.38 14.25 -4.34
C LEU A 205 6.72 14.76 -5.62
N THR A 206 5.67 15.57 -5.50
CA THR A 206 4.98 16.19 -6.62
C THR A 206 5.91 17.16 -7.36
N ASP A 207 6.60 18.04 -6.63
CA ASP A 207 7.56 18.99 -7.18
C ASP A 207 8.71 18.28 -7.91
N LEU A 208 9.17 17.16 -7.36
CA LEU A 208 10.22 16.33 -7.94
C LEU A 208 9.76 15.70 -9.26
N MET A 209 8.55 15.15 -9.33
CA MET A 209 7.97 14.64 -10.58
C MET A 209 7.80 15.72 -11.65
N LEU A 210 7.37 16.92 -11.26
CA LEU A 210 7.28 18.06 -12.17
C LEU A 210 8.68 18.45 -12.70
N GLY A 211 9.69 18.46 -11.84
CA GLY A 211 11.08 18.71 -12.23
C GLY A 211 11.62 17.70 -13.25
N PHE A 212 11.32 16.41 -13.10
CA PHE A 212 11.69 15.39 -14.10
C PHE A 212 10.98 15.63 -15.43
N LYS A 213 9.69 15.97 -15.39
CA LYS A 213 8.89 16.26 -16.57
C LYS A 213 9.44 17.46 -17.35
N GLU A 214 9.80 18.55 -16.66
CA GLU A 214 10.36 19.75 -17.27
C GLU A 214 11.72 19.48 -17.93
N LYS A 215 12.59 18.74 -17.24
CA LYS A 215 13.93 18.40 -17.74
C LYS A 215 13.93 17.31 -18.81
N ARG A 216 12.80 16.61 -19.00
CA ARG A 216 12.68 15.41 -19.84
C ARG A 216 13.71 14.32 -19.52
N GLY A 217 14.14 14.27 -18.26
CA GLY A 217 15.06 13.26 -17.74
C GLY A 217 14.33 12.45 -16.69
N TYR A 218 14.11 11.17 -16.98
CA TYR A 218 13.39 10.26 -16.11
C TYR A 218 14.34 9.15 -15.64
N PRO A 219 14.30 8.78 -14.36
CA PRO A 219 14.99 7.58 -13.90
C PRO A 219 14.34 6.32 -14.50
N ASP A 220 15.12 5.27 -14.62
CA ASP A 220 14.62 3.96 -15.05
C ASP A 220 13.71 3.36 -13.98
N VAL A 221 14.04 3.60 -12.71
CA VAL A 221 13.23 3.20 -11.55
C VAL A 221 13.03 4.38 -10.63
N PHE A 222 11.77 4.69 -10.32
CA PHE A 222 11.42 5.72 -9.35
C PHE A 222 10.60 5.11 -8.21
N VAL A 223 11.16 5.18 -7.00
CA VAL A 223 10.51 4.71 -5.77
C VAL A 223 10.14 5.94 -4.93
N MET A 224 8.88 5.99 -4.51
CA MET A 224 8.36 7.07 -3.67
C MET A 224 7.81 6.49 -2.38
N GLY A 225 8.17 7.10 -1.24
CA GLY A 225 7.63 6.74 0.06
C GLY A 225 7.46 7.96 0.94
N ALA A 226 6.23 8.26 1.34
CA ALA A 226 5.93 9.35 2.27
C ALA A 226 4.84 8.91 3.25
N GLY A 227 4.85 9.51 4.44
CA GLY A 227 3.75 9.39 5.39
C GLY A 227 4.20 9.46 6.84
N LEU A 228 5.44 9.07 7.16
CA LEU A 228 5.93 9.13 8.54
C LEU A 228 6.02 10.57 9.03
N TRP A 229 6.56 11.46 8.20
CA TRP A 229 6.70 12.86 8.56
C TRP A 229 5.36 13.59 8.68
N ASP A 230 4.40 13.24 7.83
CA ASP A 230 3.02 13.74 7.88
C ASP A 230 2.32 13.30 9.18
N MET A 231 2.44 12.01 9.54
CA MET A 231 1.94 11.48 10.82
C MET A 231 2.56 12.21 12.02
N LEU A 232 3.88 12.48 11.99
CA LEU A 232 4.59 13.07 13.14
C LEU A 232 4.35 14.58 13.31
N HIS A 233 4.13 15.33 12.22
CA HIS A 233 4.17 16.80 12.24
C HIS A 233 2.90 17.49 11.72
N VAL A 234 2.00 16.78 11.04
CA VAL A 234 0.79 17.36 10.45
C VAL A 234 -0.46 16.82 11.13
N ASN A 235 -0.57 15.50 11.24
CA ASN A 235 -1.77 14.79 11.70
C ASN A 235 -1.65 14.25 13.15
N ASN A 236 -0.74 14.81 13.96
CA ASN A 236 -0.50 14.40 15.34
C ASN A 236 -1.44 15.11 16.33
#